data_AF-A0A958FP30-F1
#
_entry.id   AF-A0A958FP30-F1
#
_cell.length_a   1.000
_cell.length_b   1.000
_cell.length_c   1.000
_cell.angle_alpha   90.00
_cell.angle_beta   90.00
_cell.angle_gamma   90.00
#
_symmetry.space_group_name_H-M   'P 1'
#
loop_
_entity.id
_entity.type
_entity.pdbx_description
1 polymer ?
#
loop_
_entity_poly.entity_id
_entity_poly.type
_entity_poly.pdbx_seq_one_letter_code
_entity_poly.pdbx_strand_id
1 'polypeptide(L)'
;GEREIIVLAGTERIYVDGALQVRGENNDYIIDYALAQITFTSNKLITSENRIEVDFEYTNNFQRYGRNFLGFSSGSQKIARRFSYDLRLFREWDDTQNLLEDDAPLSTEEEAALAGAGDDPLAAFTTGAIFVGAGEGNYIQSSDSLGTLIYVYVGENQGDYDVRFTGVGAGNGD
;
A
#
# COMPACT_ATOMS: atom_id res chain seq x y z
N GLY A 1 -8.33 -10.31 2.66
CA GLY A 1 -8.10 -8.90 3.01
C GLY A 1 -7.05 -8.88 4.08
N GLU A 2 -5.89 -8.35 3.74
CA GLU A 2 -4.77 -8.14 4.64
C GLU A 2 -4.20 -6.78 4.30
N ARG A 3 -4.17 -5.87 5.28
CA ARG A 3 -3.66 -4.52 5.10
C ARG A 3 -2.29 -4.53 5.74
N GLU A 4 -1.25 -4.72 4.93
CA GLU A 4 0.13 -4.59 5.40
C GLU A 4 0.39 -3.13 5.76
N ILE A 5 0.38 -2.87 7.06
CA ILE A 5 0.81 -1.60 7.62
C ILE A 5 2.25 -1.75 8.09
N ILE A 6 3.06 -0.74 7.81
CA ILE A 6 4.41 -0.64 8.37
C ILE A 6 4.35 0.47 9.40
N VAL A 7 4.66 0.14 10.66
CA VAL A 7 4.66 1.12 11.75
C VAL A 7 5.91 2.01 11.62
N LEU A 8 5.74 3.33 11.73
CA LEU A 8 6.86 4.26 11.64
C LEU A 8 7.69 4.19 12.93
N ALA A 9 8.99 3.91 12.77
CA ALA A 9 9.88 3.69 13.91
C ALA A 9 9.96 4.90 14.85
N GLY A 10 9.67 4.68 16.13
CA GLY A 10 9.72 5.71 17.18
C GLY A 10 8.49 6.59 17.29
N THR A 11 7.45 6.32 16.51
CA THR A 11 6.16 7.01 16.65
C THR A 11 5.27 6.36 17.70
N GLU A 12 5.56 5.11 18.07
CA GLU A 12 4.73 4.34 18.97
C GLU A 12 4.77 4.87 20.41
N ARG A 13 3.60 4.88 21.06
CA ARG A 13 3.44 5.10 22.49
C ARG A 13 2.56 4.00 23.03
N ILE A 14 3.12 3.21 23.94
CA ILE A 14 2.43 2.06 24.53
C ILE A 14 2.07 2.40 25.96
N TYR A 15 0.80 2.28 26.29
CA TYR A 15 0.27 2.46 27.63
C TYR A 15 -0.25 1.12 28.14
N VAL A 16 0.14 0.75 29.37
CA VAL A 16 -0.43 -0.39 30.09
C VAL A 16 -1.10 0.16 31.33
N ASP A 17 -2.43 0.01 31.41
CA ASP A 17 -3.28 0.58 32.46
C ASP A 17 -3.07 2.10 32.63
N GLY A 18 -2.84 2.79 31.51
CA GLY A 18 -2.59 4.24 31.46
C GLY A 18 -1.14 4.67 31.75
N ALA A 19 -0.25 3.75 32.13
CA ALA A 19 1.17 4.06 32.33
C ALA A 19 1.96 3.92 31.02
N LEU A 20 2.70 4.95 30.62
CA LEU A 20 3.57 4.90 29.44
C LEU A 20 4.74 3.93 29.67
N GLN A 21 4.96 3.04 28.70
CA GLN A 21 6.03 2.03 28.73
C GLN A 21 7.27 2.52 27.98
N VAL A 22 8.44 2.06 28.40
CA VAL A 22 9.73 2.40 27.82
C VAL A 22 10.19 1.31 26.86
N ARG A 23 10.48 1.69 25.63
CA ARG A 23 11.02 0.78 24.60
C ARG A 23 12.46 0.37 24.90
N GLY A 24 12.80 -0.89 24.66
CA GLY A 24 14.16 -1.43 24.65
C GLY A 24 14.21 -2.86 25.19
N GLU A 25 15.21 -3.64 24.74
CA GLU A 25 15.40 -5.04 25.14
C GLU A 25 15.59 -5.20 26.66
N ASN A 26 16.22 -4.20 27.29
CA ASN A 26 16.39 -4.12 28.75
C ASN A 26 15.31 -3.29 29.46
N ASN A 27 14.28 -2.83 28.75
CA ASN A 27 13.19 -2.00 29.27
C ASN A 27 11.88 -2.78 29.24
N ASP A 28 10.73 -2.13 29.04
CA ASP A 28 9.40 -2.72 29.22
C ASP A 28 8.93 -3.54 28.01
N TYR A 29 9.30 -3.12 26.80
CA TYR A 29 8.91 -3.80 25.55
C TYR A 29 9.89 -3.58 24.39
N ILE A 30 9.81 -4.45 23.39
CA ILE A 30 10.41 -4.29 22.06
C ILE A 30 9.32 -4.35 20.99
N ILE A 31 9.60 -3.84 19.79
CA ILE A 31 8.66 -3.81 18.66
C ILE A 31 9.38 -4.21 17.37
N ASP A 32 8.73 -5.06 16.59
CA ASP A 32 9.03 -5.27 15.18
C ASP A 32 8.11 -4.38 14.35
N TYR A 33 8.70 -3.38 13.70
CA TYR A 33 7.96 -2.37 12.94
C TYR A 33 7.39 -2.89 11.62
N ALA A 34 8.04 -3.89 11.02
CA ALA A 34 7.61 -4.46 9.75
C ALA A 34 6.44 -5.43 9.97
N LEU A 35 6.48 -6.19 11.07
CA LEU A 35 5.43 -7.13 11.44
C LEU A 35 4.34 -6.49 12.32
N ALA A 36 4.48 -5.20 12.67
CA ALA A 36 3.62 -4.51 13.63
C ALA A 36 3.43 -5.28 14.96
N GLN A 37 4.48 -5.96 15.42
CA GLN A 37 4.43 -6.86 16.57
C GLN A 37 5.13 -6.26 17.78
N ILE A 38 4.43 -6.18 18.91
CA ILE A 38 4.98 -5.75 20.20
C ILE A 38 5.24 -6.98 21.07
N THR A 39 6.42 -7.03 21.69
CA THR A 39 6.79 -8.06 22.68
C THR A 39 7.15 -7.38 24.00
N PHE A 40 6.37 -7.63 25.04
CA PHE A 40 6.69 -7.19 26.40
C PHE A 40 7.81 -8.05 26.99
N THR A 41 8.76 -7.40 27.66
CA THR A 41 9.86 -8.12 28.32
C THR A 41 9.42 -8.65 29.67
N SER A 42 10.29 -9.39 30.35
CA SER A 42 10.08 -9.80 31.75
C SER A 42 9.94 -8.63 32.73
N ASN A 43 10.36 -7.42 32.36
CA ASN A 43 10.21 -6.24 33.22
C ASN A 43 8.75 -5.77 33.29
N LYS A 44 7.92 -6.13 32.30
CA LYS A 44 6.50 -5.79 32.27
C LYS A 44 5.63 -7.04 32.11
N LEU A 45 5.16 -7.58 33.23
CA LEU A 45 4.22 -8.68 33.25
C LEU A 45 2.84 -8.23 32.73
N ILE A 46 2.31 -8.96 31.75
CA ILE A 46 0.98 -8.77 31.17
C ILE A 46 0.09 -9.95 31.56
N THR A 47 -1.14 -9.64 31.96
CA THR A 47 -2.19 -10.57 32.37
C THR A 47 -3.49 -10.22 31.64
N SER A 48 -4.52 -11.06 31.76
CA SER A 48 -5.82 -10.82 31.13
C SER A 48 -6.54 -9.56 31.64
N GLU A 49 -6.16 -9.03 32.80
CA GLU A 49 -6.79 -7.86 33.41
C GLU A 49 -6.18 -6.54 32.92
N ASN A 50 -5.02 -6.60 32.24
CA ASN A 50 -4.34 -5.39 31.79
C ASN A 50 -5.01 -4.83 30.53
N ARG A 51 -5.21 -3.51 30.50
CA ARG A 51 -5.60 -2.78 29.29
C ARG A 51 -4.35 -2.21 28.62
N ILE A 52 -4.13 -2.62 27.36
CA ILE A 52 -3.03 -2.12 26.54
C ILE A 52 -3.60 -1.15 25.50
N GLU A 53 -3.04 0.05 25.43
CA GLU A 53 -3.38 1.08 24.45
C GLU A 53 -2.11 1.47 23.69
N VAL A 54 -2.20 1.52 22.36
CA VAL A 54 -1.06 1.72 21.47
C VAL A 54 -1.42 2.80 20.47
N ASP A 55 -0.75 3.95 20.61
CA ASP A 55 -0.78 5.00 19.59
C ASP A 55 0.44 4.84 18.70
N PHE A 56 0.28 4.95 17.40
CA PHE A 56 1.38 4.89 16.45
C PHE A 56 1.01 5.57 15.14
N GLU A 57 2.03 5.96 14.38
CA GLU A 57 1.86 6.33 12.99
C GLU A 57 2.26 5.15 12.12
N TYR A 58 1.58 4.97 11.00
CA TYR A 58 1.88 3.92 10.05
C TYR A 58 1.92 4.47 8.64
N THR A 59 2.71 3.83 7.80
CA THR A 59 2.56 3.94 6.35
C THR A 59 1.77 2.74 5.85
N ASN A 60 0.91 2.96 4.86
CA ASN A 60 0.38 1.85 4.08
C ASN A 60 1.47 1.47 3.09
N ASN A 61 1.79 0.17 2.98
CA ASN A 61 2.63 -0.31 1.88
C ASN A 61 1.98 0.01 0.51
N PHE A 62 0.66 0.28 0.50
CA PHE A 62 -0.14 0.73 -0.65
C PHE A 62 -0.38 2.26 -0.68
N GLN A 63 0.62 3.10 -0.39
CA GLN A 63 0.50 4.53 -0.70
C GLN A 63 0.69 4.73 -2.21
N ARG A 64 -0.44 4.85 -2.93
CA ARG A 64 -0.50 4.91 -4.40
C ARG A 64 0.09 6.18 -5.02
N TYR A 65 0.50 7.15 -4.22
CA TYR A 65 0.97 8.45 -4.69
C TYR A 65 2.03 9.01 -3.74
N GLY A 66 3.02 9.72 -4.27
CA GLY A 66 3.97 10.46 -3.45
C GLY A 66 3.27 11.56 -2.65
N ARG A 67 3.79 11.94 -1.48
CA ARG A 67 3.32 13.12 -0.74
C ARG A 67 4.44 14.13 -0.63
N ASN A 68 4.10 15.37 -0.99
CA ASN A 68 5.02 16.48 -0.87
C ASN A 68 4.77 17.21 0.45
N PHE A 69 5.87 17.53 1.13
CA PHE A 69 5.83 18.24 2.39
C PHE A 69 6.69 19.51 2.31
N LEU A 70 6.10 20.64 2.68
CA LEU A 70 6.81 21.90 2.85
C LEU A 70 6.60 22.43 4.27
N GLY A 71 7.69 22.57 5.01
CA GLY A 71 7.68 23.10 6.37
C GLY A 71 8.52 24.37 6.49
N PHE A 72 8.00 25.35 7.22
CA PHE A 72 8.74 26.50 7.72
C PHE A 72 8.65 26.55 9.24
N SER A 73 9.78 26.73 9.92
CA SER A 73 9.82 26.94 11.36
C SER A 73 10.71 28.13 11.70
N SER A 74 10.24 29.02 12.58
CA SER A 74 11.01 30.19 13.03
C SER A 74 12.02 29.84 14.14
N GLY A 75 11.90 28.66 14.73
CA GLY A 75 12.51 28.30 16.00
C GLY A 75 11.96 29.13 17.18
N SER A 76 12.23 28.69 18.41
CA SER A 76 11.81 29.40 19.62
C SER A 76 12.57 30.72 19.78
N GLN A 77 11.91 31.84 19.55
CA GLN A 77 12.47 33.18 19.68
C GLN A 77 12.00 33.85 20.98
N LYS A 78 12.92 34.39 21.77
CA LYS A 78 12.61 35.18 22.98
C LYS A 78 12.40 36.64 22.59
N ILE A 79 11.18 37.14 22.76
CA ILE A 79 10.86 38.57 22.53
C ILE A 79 10.90 39.38 23.83
N ALA A 80 10.79 38.71 24.98
CA ALA A 80 10.97 39.33 26.29
C ALA A 80 11.52 38.33 27.31
N ARG A 81 11.94 38.83 28.48
CA ARG A 81 12.50 38.02 29.58
C ARG A 81 11.59 36.85 30.04
N ARG A 82 10.28 36.97 29.82
CA ARG A 82 9.27 35.95 30.18
C ARG A 82 8.36 35.56 29.00
N PHE A 83 8.72 35.90 27.77
CA PHE A 83 7.90 35.57 26.60
C PHE A 83 8.75 35.07 25.44
N SER A 84 8.39 33.89 24.95
CA SER A 84 8.95 33.26 23.76
C SER A 84 7.83 32.81 22.84
N TYR A 85 8.09 32.81 21.54
CA TYR A 85 7.20 32.26 20.53
C TYR A 85 7.93 31.26 19.63
N ASP A 86 7.21 30.27 19.14
CA ASP A 86 7.66 29.33 18.12
C ASP A 86 6.55 29.24 17.07
N LEU A 87 6.86 29.61 15.83
CA LEU A 87 5.92 29.53 14.73
C LEU A 87 6.33 28.38 13.81
N ARG A 88 5.37 27.47 13.56
CA ARG A 88 5.50 26.38 12.59
C ARG A 88 4.36 26.46 11.60
N LEU A 89 4.70 26.54 10.33
CA LEU A 89 3.77 26.46 9.21
C LEU A 89 4.16 25.22 8.41
N PHE A 90 3.17 24.41 8.06
CA PHE A 90 3.38 23.24 7.22
C PHE A 90 2.27 23.17 6.19
N ARG A 91 2.63 22.65 5.01
CA ARG A 91 1.71 22.31 3.94
C ARG A 91 2.07 20.93 3.44
N GLU A 92 1.07 20.07 3.36
CA GLU A 92 1.14 18.75 2.74
C GLU A 92 0.22 18.74 1.53
N TRP A 93 0.63 18.08 0.45
CA TRP A 93 -0.22 17.81 -0.71
C TRP A 93 0.18 16.53 -1.41
N ASP A 94 -0.80 15.93 -2.07
CA ASP A 94 -0.65 14.66 -2.78
C ASP A 94 -0.01 14.90 -4.16
N ASP A 95 0.98 14.08 -4.51
CA ASP A 95 1.61 14.03 -5.82
C ASP A 95 0.94 12.95 -6.68
N THR A 96 -0.17 13.33 -7.32
CA THR A 96 -0.94 12.45 -8.21
C THR A 96 -0.25 12.18 -9.54
N GLN A 97 0.99 12.64 -9.75
CA GLN A 97 1.75 12.43 -10.98
C GLN A 97 2.90 11.43 -10.80
N ASN A 98 3.31 11.18 -9.55
CA ASN A 98 4.27 10.14 -9.20
C ASN A 98 3.55 9.03 -8.41
N LEU A 99 2.89 8.15 -9.15
CA LEU A 99 2.30 6.94 -8.60
C LEU A 99 3.44 5.95 -8.30
N LEU A 100 3.41 5.35 -7.11
CA LEU A 100 4.49 4.47 -6.61
C LEU A 100 4.27 2.99 -6.96
N GLU A 101 3.30 2.69 -7.83
CA GLU A 101 3.00 1.33 -8.31
C GLU A 101 3.71 1.07 -9.65
N ASP A 102 4.26 -0.15 -9.83
CA ASP A 102 4.86 -0.59 -11.10
C ASP A 102 3.84 -0.62 -12.27
N ASP A 103 2.54 -0.67 -11.94
CA ASP A 103 1.41 -0.73 -12.89
C ASP A 103 0.72 0.64 -13.09
N ALA A 104 1.41 1.75 -12.79
CA ALA A 104 0.83 3.09 -12.84
C ALA A 104 1.66 4.06 -13.70
N PRO A 105 1.02 4.93 -14.51
CA PRO A 105 -0.42 5.22 -14.63
C PRO A 105 -1.20 4.21 -15.49
N LEU A 106 -2.54 4.26 -15.42
CA LEU A 106 -3.43 3.51 -16.31
C LEU A 106 -3.05 3.72 -17.78
N SER A 107 -3.16 2.66 -18.57
CA SER A 107 -3.06 2.77 -20.03
C SER A 107 -4.22 3.58 -20.61
N THR A 108 -4.02 4.13 -21.81
CA THR A 108 -5.06 4.85 -22.56
C THR A 108 -6.31 4.00 -22.79
N GLU A 109 -6.13 2.70 -22.94
CA GLU A 109 -7.18 1.70 -23.13
C GLU A 109 -8.01 1.51 -21.86
N GLU A 110 -7.35 1.43 -20.70
CA GLU A 110 -8.02 1.32 -19.40
C GLU A 110 -8.77 2.60 -19.03
N GLU A 111 -8.18 3.77 -19.29
CA GLU A 111 -8.86 5.06 -19.10
C GLU A 111 -10.14 5.15 -19.96
N ALA A 112 -10.07 4.72 -21.22
CA ALA A 112 -11.22 4.70 -22.11
C ALA A 112 -12.29 3.70 -21.67
N ALA A 113 -11.90 2.51 -21.22
CA ALA A 113 -12.81 1.51 -20.68
C ALA A 113 -13.54 2.02 -19.43
N LEU A 114 -12.81 2.65 -18.49
CA LEU A 114 -13.37 3.27 -17.30
C LEU A 114 -14.31 4.43 -17.64
N ALA A 115 -13.92 5.30 -18.57
CA ALA A 115 -14.76 6.42 -19.01
C ALA A 115 -16.06 5.95 -19.69
N GLY A 116 -16.01 4.83 -20.42
CA GLY A 116 -17.17 4.23 -21.10
C GLY A 116 -18.09 3.43 -20.19
N ALA A 117 -17.59 2.91 -19.06
CA ALA A 117 -18.35 2.03 -18.17
C ALA A 117 -19.46 2.74 -17.38
N GLY A 118 -19.31 4.04 -17.10
CA GLY A 118 -20.28 4.80 -16.31
C GLY A 118 -20.47 4.20 -14.91
N ASP A 119 -21.71 3.86 -14.56
CA ASP A 119 -22.06 3.27 -13.26
C ASP A 119 -22.00 1.73 -13.24
N ASP A 120 -21.70 1.06 -14.36
CA ASP A 120 -21.60 -0.40 -14.43
C ASP A 120 -20.16 -0.87 -14.21
N PRO A 121 -19.82 -1.43 -13.03
CA PRO A 121 -18.46 -1.89 -12.75
C PRO A 121 -18.05 -3.11 -13.57
N LEU A 122 -18.99 -3.85 -14.17
CA LEU A 122 -18.70 -5.00 -15.03
C LEU A 122 -18.39 -4.58 -16.48
N ALA A 123 -18.64 -3.31 -16.84
CA ALA A 123 -18.32 -2.77 -18.15
C ALA A 123 -16.88 -2.23 -18.24
N ALA A 124 -16.21 -2.02 -17.10
CA ALA A 124 -14.84 -1.52 -17.02
C ALA A 124 -13.80 -2.67 -17.06
N PHE A 125 -13.71 -3.36 -18.20
CA PHE A 125 -12.69 -4.39 -18.40
C PHE A 125 -11.83 -4.12 -19.64
N THR A 126 -10.57 -4.52 -19.57
CA THR A 126 -9.63 -4.54 -20.68
C THR A 126 -9.12 -5.97 -20.89
N THR A 127 -8.40 -6.22 -21.99
CA THR A 127 -7.72 -7.50 -22.19
C THR A 127 -6.67 -7.70 -21.10
N GLY A 128 -6.68 -8.88 -20.47
CA GLY A 128 -5.64 -9.27 -19.52
C GLY A 128 -4.37 -9.80 -20.20
N ALA A 129 -4.30 -9.79 -21.52
CA ALA A 129 -3.16 -10.29 -22.29
C ALA A 129 -2.15 -9.17 -22.57
N ILE A 130 -0.92 -9.39 -22.15
CA ILE A 130 0.21 -8.47 -22.32
C ILE A 130 1.25 -9.17 -23.19
N PHE A 131 1.67 -8.53 -24.27
CA PHE A 131 2.80 -9.00 -25.07
C PHE A 131 4.10 -8.69 -24.32
N VAL A 132 4.83 -9.75 -23.92
CA VAL A 132 6.06 -9.62 -23.13
C VAL A 132 7.33 -9.83 -23.97
N GLY A 133 7.16 -10.25 -25.23
CA GLY A 133 8.27 -10.52 -26.15
C GLY A 133 8.33 -11.98 -26.55
N ALA A 134 8.97 -12.26 -27.69
CA ALA A 134 8.97 -13.61 -28.25
C ALA A 134 9.73 -14.61 -27.36
N GLY A 135 9.03 -15.63 -26.86
CA GLY A 135 9.58 -16.63 -25.93
C GLY A 135 9.75 -16.16 -24.47
N GLU A 136 9.29 -14.96 -24.13
CA GLU A 136 9.38 -14.42 -22.76
C GLU A 136 8.08 -14.63 -21.96
N GLY A 137 7.02 -15.12 -22.63
CA GLY A 137 5.71 -15.30 -22.04
C GLY A 137 5.28 -16.76 -21.95
N ASN A 138 4.06 -16.95 -21.47
CA ASN A 138 3.49 -18.27 -21.19
C ASN A 138 2.41 -18.71 -22.20
N TYR A 139 1.90 -17.77 -23.01
CA TYR A 139 0.79 -17.96 -23.92
C TYR A 139 1.14 -17.55 -25.35
N ILE A 140 0.51 -18.20 -26.33
CA ILE A 140 0.46 -17.74 -27.72
C ILE A 140 -0.95 -17.26 -28.07
N GLN A 141 -1.02 -16.25 -28.93
CA GLN A 141 -2.27 -15.81 -29.52
C GLN A 141 -2.67 -16.75 -30.67
N SER A 142 -3.90 -17.23 -30.68
CA SER A 142 -4.46 -18.10 -31.71
C SER A 142 -5.91 -17.72 -32.02
N SER A 143 -6.53 -18.42 -32.97
CA SER A 143 -7.95 -18.27 -33.28
C SER A 143 -8.65 -19.62 -33.18
N ASP A 144 -9.84 -19.64 -32.60
CA ASP A 144 -10.67 -20.84 -32.54
C ASP A 144 -11.31 -21.16 -33.91
N SER A 145 -12.11 -22.22 -33.96
CA SER A 145 -12.85 -22.62 -35.18
C SER A 145 -13.88 -21.59 -35.67
N LEU A 146 -14.23 -20.60 -34.85
CA LEU A 146 -15.17 -19.52 -35.15
C LEU A 146 -14.44 -18.21 -35.51
N GLY A 147 -13.10 -18.19 -35.44
CA GLY A 147 -12.28 -17.00 -35.67
C GLY A 147 -12.14 -16.09 -34.46
N THR A 148 -12.60 -16.52 -33.29
CA THR A 148 -12.46 -15.80 -32.03
C THR A 148 -11.01 -15.87 -31.56
N LEU A 149 -10.46 -14.73 -31.15
CA LEU A 149 -9.11 -14.64 -30.62
C LEU A 149 -9.03 -15.36 -29.27
N ILE A 150 -8.10 -16.31 -29.14
CA ILE A 150 -7.87 -17.07 -27.92
C ILE A 150 -6.39 -17.03 -27.53
N TYR A 151 -6.11 -17.21 -26.25
CA TYR A 151 -4.76 -17.35 -25.73
C TYR A 151 -4.53 -18.77 -25.23
N VAL A 152 -3.56 -19.45 -25.83
CA VAL A 152 -3.26 -20.86 -25.53
C VAL A 152 -2.01 -20.93 -24.69
N TYR A 153 -2.11 -21.55 -23.51
CA TYR A 153 -0.95 -21.80 -22.66
C TYR A 153 -0.01 -22.80 -23.34
N VAL A 154 1.25 -22.43 -23.51
CA VAL A 154 2.28 -23.23 -24.19
C VAL A 154 3.43 -23.67 -23.27
N GLY A 155 3.41 -23.23 -22.00
CA GLY A 155 4.45 -23.52 -21.01
C GLY A 155 5.22 -22.28 -20.60
N GLU A 156 5.98 -22.38 -19.51
CA GLU A 156 6.78 -21.26 -19.01
C GLU A 156 7.85 -20.82 -20.03
N ASN A 157 7.88 -19.52 -20.34
CA ASN A 157 8.81 -18.89 -21.31
C ASN A 157 8.84 -19.61 -22.68
N GLN A 158 7.67 -20.03 -23.15
CA GLN A 158 7.49 -20.71 -24.43
C GLN A 158 6.50 -19.99 -25.35
N GLY A 159 5.88 -18.92 -24.87
CA GLY A 159 4.95 -18.07 -25.60
C GLY A 159 5.45 -16.64 -25.68
N ASP A 160 4.60 -15.78 -26.23
CA ASP A 160 4.92 -14.36 -26.45
C ASP A 160 4.12 -13.42 -25.54
N TYR A 161 3.12 -13.97 -24.86
CA TYR A 161 2.16 -13.24 -24.04
C TYR A 161 2.08 -13.80 -22.62
N ASP A 162 1.88 -12.90 -21.66
CA ASP A 162 1.34 -13.25 -20.35
C ASP A 162 -0.12 -12.83 -20.26
N VAL A 163 -0.95 -13.72 -19.72
CA VAL A 163 -2.40 -13.52 -19.71
C VAL A 163 -2.94 -13.69 -18.31
N ARG A 164 -3.61 -12.65 -17.82
CA ARG A 164 -4.35 -12.67 -16.57
C ARG A 164 -5.83 -12.84 -16.85
N PHE A 165 -6.43 -13.88 -16.28
CA PHE A 165 -7.85 -14.15 -16.39
C PHE A 165 -8.61 -13.63 -15.17
N THR A 166 -9.83 -13.14 -15.40
CA THR A 166 -10.78 -12.80 -14.34
C THR A 166 -11.82 -13.89 -14.23
N GLY A 167 -12.05 -14.40 -13.01
CA GLY A 167 -13.07 -15.42 -12.78
C GLY A 167 -14.47 -14.83 -12.89
N VAL A 168 -15.23 -15.25 -13.90
CA VAL A 168 -16.62 -14.82 -14.17
C VAL A 168 -17.68 -15.84 -13.73
N GLY A 169 -17.25 -16.93 -13.09
CA GLY A 169 -18.11 -18.04 -12.68
C GLY A 169 -18.31 -19.08 -13.79
N ALA A 170 -18.93 -20.21 -13.44
CA ALA A 170 -19.09 -21.33 -14.34
C ALA A 170 -20.04 -21.00 -15.51
N GLY A 171 -19.59 -21.25 -16.75
CA GLY A 171 -20.39 -21.06 -17.96
C GLY A 171 -20.52 -19.62 -18.46
N ASN A 172 -19.85 -18.66 -17.79
CA ASN A 172 -19.89 -17.23 -18.15
C ASN A 172 -18.58 -16.73 -18.78
N GLY A 173 -17.61 -17.61 -19.03
CA GLY A 173 -16.38 -17.26 -19.75
C GLY A 173 -16.63 -17.19 -21.26
N ASP A 174 -15.82 -16.38 -21.94
CA ASP A 174 -15.78 -16.27 -23.41
C ASP A 174 -14.82 -17.29 -24.04
#